data_AF-A0A292SIB3-F1
#
_entry.id   AF-A0A292SIB3-F1
#
_cell.length_a   1.000
_cell.length_b   1.000
_cell.length_c   1.000
_cell.angle_alpha   90.00
_cell.angle_beta   90.00
_cell.angle_gamma   90.00
#
_symmetry.space_group_name_H-M   'P 1'
#
loop_
_entity.id
_entity.type
_entity.pdbx_description
1 polymer ?
#
loop_
_entity_poly.entity_id
_entity_poly.type
_entity_poly.pdbx_seq_one_letter_code
_entity_poly.pdbx_strand_id
1 'polypeptide(L)'
;ASKLSCGCKLLGFEETREKLIFKLLGIKISLKKQNIYSKKKENCKKIVKILGIKLTFKDKKAILNNKFNDIYYKLNQQKISFDKNIENTLALTKYFMEDKLISDAEKNKFRGRYPDFDTKIKDAVKNFDEFYFYPNVGNMGDGIIAEAEFQILNNCKYNYKIVDNYSNKVCSLEEYNLVYGGGGLFVKYWNYQKVLDIFKDKNLKKCVVLPSSFYECDDVLECFDERFTVFCREAYSYNYCISKNKRAKFIQADDMAFSLNLDLQEKYDVSKIKDNMQKLSSKDFAVLTNVIYPKIRKLYQNVQAALKVNTIINSDKVRIGYLLRTDAEKKSDKVDFPSVDLSKFANSPCTDSGVVGLISRVFIETLNSFDVIITDRLHIGLVSSLLGKEVYLLDNSYKKVSGIYEYSMQSYKNTHIVSSLNEVCIDNLKTKKSKADVSIINNPVNIEKIFNIYLSKLKYEKTIKDTIWSIK
;
A
#
# COMPACT_ATOMS: atom_id res chain seq x y z
N ALA A 1 -3.50 -3.57 -70.58
CA ALA A 1 -4.49 -2.75 -69.85
C ALA A 1 -4.30 -2.94 -68.35
N SER A 2 -3.70 -1.97 -67.67
CA SER A 2 -3.65 -1.94 -66.20
C SER A 2 -3.25 -0.54 -65.72
N LYS A 3 -4.22 0.18 -65.17
CA LYS A 3 -4.03 1.22 -64.15
C LYS A 3 -5.43 1.69 -63.71
N LEU A 4 -6.00 0.95 -62.77
CA LEU A 4 -7.09 1.45 -61.95
C LEU A 4 -6.45 2.11 -60.73
N SER A 5 -6.65 3.43 -60.64
CA SER A 5 -6.35 4.22 -59.46
C SER A 5 -7.21 3.76 -58.29
N CYS A 6 -6.61 3.61 -57.11
CA CYS A 6 -7.33 3.68 -55.85
C CYS A 6 -6.65 4.72 -54.99
N GLY A 7 -7.24 5.92 -54.99
CA GLY A 7 -6.98 6.93 -53.97
C GLY A 7 -7.43 6.42 -52.61
N CYS A 8 -6.57 6.55 -51.63
CA CYS A 8 -6.95 6.53 -50.22
C CYS A 8 -6.36 7.80 -49.61
N LYS A 9 -7.13 8.90 -49.69
CA LYS A 9 -6.93 10.06 -48.81
C LYS A 9 -7.21 9.57 -47.38
N LEU A 10 -6.15 9.38 -46.60
CA LEU A 10 -6.22 9.18 -45.15
C LEU A 10 -6.83 10.44 -44.52
N LEU A 11 -7.98 10.31 -43.84
CA LEU A 11 -8.63 11.43 -43.14
C LEU A 11 -7.71 11.99 -42.04
N GLY A 12 -7.33 13.26 -42.19
CA GLY A 12 -6.53 14.01 -41.21
C GLY A 12 -5.00 13.88 -41.35
N PHE A 13 -4.51 13.31 -42.46
CA PHE A 13 -3.08 13.24 -42.76
C PHE A 13 -2.68 14.35 -43.73
N GLU A 14 -1.79 15.25 -43.30
CA GLU A 14 -1.19 16.30 -44.13
C GLU A 14 0.33 16.21 -44.10
N GLU A 15 0.92 16.08 -45.28
CA GLU A 15 2.36 16.12 -45.46
C GLU A 15 2.77 17.45 -46.08
N THR A 16 3.69 18.15 -45.43
CA THR A 16 4.34 19.34 -45.99
C THR A 16 5.82 19.05 -46.23
N ARG A 17 6.53 19.95 -46.93
CA ARG A 17 7.98 19.78 -47.19
C ARG A 17 8.79 19.52 -45.91
N GLU A 18 8.37 20.06 -44.77
CA GLU A 18 9.14 20.01 -43.51
C GLU A 18 8.49 19.21 -42.37
N LYS A 19 7.18 18.89 -42.45
CA LYS A 19 6.43 18.27 -41.35
C LYS A 19 5.51 17.13 -41.82
N LEU A 20 5.27 16.19 -40.90
CA LEU A 20 4.22 15.17 -40.98
C LEU A 20 3.15 15.49 -39.94
N ILE A 21 1.90 15.63 -40.38
CA ILE A 21 0.77 15.98 -39.52
C ILE A 21 -0.27 14.87 -39.62
N PHE A 22 -0.65 14.30 -38.48
CA PHE A 22 -1.71 13.28 -38.43
C PHE A 22 -2.45 13.31 -37.09
N LYS A 23 -3.66 12.75 -37.06
CA LYS A 23 -4.43 12.58 -35.82
C LYS A 23 -4.24 11.18 -35.24
N LEU A 24 -3.92 11.09 -33.95
CA LEU A 24 -3.88 9.84 -33.19
C LEU A 24 -4.75 10.02 -31.95
N LEU A 25 -5.75 9.15 -31.74
CA LEU A 25 -6.71 9.25 -30.63
C LEU A 25 -7.43 10.62 -30.56
N GLY A 26 -7.73 11.23 -31.71
CA GLY A 26 -8.39 12.55 -31.80
C GLY A 26 -7.45 13.76 -31.63
N ILE A 27 -6.20 13.54 -31.22
CA ILE A 27 -5.20 14.58 -30.97
C ILE A 27 -4.39 14.84 -32.25
N LYS A 28 -4.26 16.12 -32.65
CA LYS A 28 -3.45 16.53 -33.81
C LYS A 28 -1.97 16.52 -33.44
N ILE A 29 -1.21 15.62 -34.07
CA ILE A 29 0.24 15.46 -33.87
C ILE A 29 0.96 16.06 -35.09
N SER A 30 1.93 16.95 -34.83
CA SER A 30 2.76 17.59 -35.86
C SER A 30 4.24 17.32 -35.58
N LEU A 31 4.88 16.54 -36.44
CA LEU A 31 6.29 16.15 -36.31
C LEU A 31 7.15 16.85 -37.38
N LYS A 32 8.21 17.56 -36.97
CA LYS A 32 9.24 18.07 -37.89
C LYS A 32 10.07 16.90 -38.40
N LYS A 33 10.23 16.76 -39.72
CA LYS A 33 10.95 15.63 -40.36
C LYS A 33 12.39 15.48 -39.83
N GLN A 34 13.06 16.58 -39.50
CA GLN A 34 14.42 16.58 -38.94
C GLN A 34 14.53 15.91 -37.55
N ASN A 35 13.48 15.96 -36.72
CA ASN A 35 13.48 15.37 -35.37
C ASN A 35 13.26 13.86 -35.37
N ILE A 36 12.89 13.28 -36.51
CA ILE A 36 12.67 11.84 -36.69
C ILE A 36 14.00 11.11 -37.00
N TYR A 37 15.03 11.85 -37.44
CA TYR A 37 16.29 11.30 -37.90
C TYR A 37 17.47 11.71 -37.00
N SER A 38 17.60 11.14 -35.80
CA SER A 38 18.89 11.20 -35.07
C SER A 38 19.84 10.12 -35.60
N LYS A 39 20.92 10.52 -36.29
CA LYS A 39 21.97 9.60 -36.75
C LYS A 39 22.87 9.19 -35.57
N LYS A 40 22.66 8.00 -35.00
CA LYS A 40 23.76 7.21 -34.42
C LYS A 40 23.82 5.87 -35.15
N LYS A 41 24.98 5.58 -35.76
CA LYS A 41 25.29 4.33 -36.44
C LYS A 41 26.01 3.43 -35.43
N GLU A 42 25.38 2.35 -35.00
CA GLU A 42 26.07 1.18 -34.45
C GLU A 42 25.53 -0.04 -35.19
N ASN A 43 26.43 -0.85 -35.75
CA ASN A 43 26.16 -2.15 -36.38
C ASN A 43 25.01 -2.18 -37.42
N CYS A 44 25.11 -1.34 -38.46
CA CYS A 44 24.28 -1.37 -39.69
C CYS A 44 22.74 -1.37 -39.51
N LYS A 45 22.22 -1.05 -38.32
CA LYS A 45 20.79 -0.91 -38.04
C LYS A 45 20.45 0.54 -37.72
N LYS A 46 19.35 1.06 -38.26
CA LYS A 46 18.81 2.36 -37.86
C LYS A 46 17.79 2.16 -36.74
N ILE A 47 17.92 2.94 -35.67
CA ILE A 47 16.99 2.93 -34.53
C ILE A 47 16.22 4.24 -34.53
N VAL A 48 14.89 4.17 -34.45
CA VAL A 48 14.00 5.33 -34.31
C VAL A 48 13.14 5.15 -33.06
N LYS A 49 12.98 6.23 -32.29
CA LYS A 49 12.17 6.25 -31.08
C LYS A 49 10.96 7.17 -31.29
N ILE A 50 9.75 6.64 -31.12
CA ILE A 50 8.50 7.42 -31.20
C ILE A 50 7.70 7.09 -29.94
N LEU A 51 7.34 8.12 -29.16
CA LEU A 51 6.56 7.98 -27.91
C LEU A 51 7.13 6.91 -26.95
N GLY A 52 8.46 6.86 -26.82
CA GLY A 52 9.15 5.91 -25.94
C GLY A 52 9.36 4.50 -26.52
N ILE A 53 8.72 4.15 -27.63
CA ILE A 53 8.84 2.84 -28.28
C ILE A 53 10.10 2.82 -29.16
N LYS A 54 10.97 1.82 -28.96
CA LYS A 54 12.23 1.64 -29.69
C LYS A 54 12.02 0.71 -30.89
N LEU A 55 12.18 1.23 -32.11
CA LEU A 55 12.05 0.46 -33.35
C LEU A 55 13.40 0.33 -34.05
N THR A 56 13.76 -0.87 -34.49
CA THR A 56 15.07 -1.18 -35.09
C THR A 56 14.89 -1.73 -36.51
N PHE A 57 15.62 -1.16 -37.47
CA PHE A 57 15.45 -1.48 -38.90
C PHE A 57 16.77 -1.96 -39.54
N LYS A 58 16.68 -3.02 -40.35
CA LYS A 58 17.82 -3.65 -41.05
C LYS A 58 18.07 -3.15 -42.48
N ASP A 59 17.13 -2.47 -43.15
CA ASP A 59 17.32 -2.08 -44.56
C ASP A 59 16.55 -0.80 -44.98
N LYS A 60 17.08 -0.05 -45.95
CA LYS A 60 16.66 1.31 -46.39
C LYS A 60 15.42 1.33 -47.28
N LYS A 61 15.20 0.33 -48.15
CA LYS A 61 14.10 0.32 -49.15
C LYS A 61 12.80 -0.35 -48.66
N ALA A 62 12.86 -1.17 -47.61
CA ALA A 62 11.68 -1.82 -47.02
C ALA A 62 10.88 -0.93 -46.04
N ILE A 63 11.21 0.36 -45.94
CA ILE A 63 10.68 1.28 -44.93
C ILE A 63 9.31 1.86 -45.33
N LEU A 64 9.02 2.01 -46.62
CA LEU A 64 7.89 2.85 -47.04
C LEU A 64 6.56 2.11 -47.28
N ASN A 65 6.54 0.99 -48.00
CA ASN A 65 5.26 0.45 -48.52
C ASN A 65 4.65 -0.72 -47.73
N ASN A 66 5.44 -1.69 -47.23
CA ASN A 66 4.86 -2.91 -46.60
C ASN A 66 4.77 -2.86 -45.08
N LYS A 67 5.26 -1.80 -44.41
CA LYS A 67 5.32 -1.72 -42.94
C LYS A 67 4.28 -0.82 -42.29
N PHE A 68 3.61 0.06 -43.04
CA PHE A 68 2.55 0.90 -42.49
C PHE A 68 1.26 0.12 -42.26
N ASN A 69 0.93 -0.80 -43.17
CA ASN A 69 -0.19 -1.72 -42.99
C ASN A 69 0.05 -2.69 -41.84
N ASP A 70 1.29 -3.15 -41.60
CA ASP A 70 1.60 -4.03 -40.45
C ASP A 70 1.54 -3.27 -39.10
N ILE A 71 2.00 -2.02 -39.06
CA ILE A 71 1.87 -1.14 -37.89
C ILE A 71 0.41 -0.78 -37.64
N TYR A 72 -0.35 -0.39 -38.68
CA TYR A 72 -1.78 -0.12 -38.57
C TYR A 72 -2.55 -1.37 -38.17
N TYR A 73 -2.29 -2.54 -38.76
CA TYR A 73 -2.97 -3.79 -38.44
C TYR A 73 -2.68 -4.25 -37.00
N LYS A 74 -1.44 -4.08 -36.51
CA LYS A 74 -1.10 -4.35 -35.09
C LYS A 74 -1.75 -3.36 -34.13
N LEU A 75 -1.80 -2.07 -34.50
CA LEU A 75 -2.51 -1.06 -33.72
C LEU A 75 -4.04 -1.26 -33.77
N ASN A 76 -4.60 -1.77 -34.88
CA ASN A 76 -6.03 -2.00 -35.07
C ASN A 76 -6.48 -3.33 -34.43
N GLN A 77 -5.64 -4.36 -34.40
CA GLN A 77 -5.85 -5.59 -33.60
C GLN A 77 -5.84 -5.26 -32.10
N GLN A 78 -4.93 -4.38 -31.66
CA GLN A 78 -4.94 -3.86 -30.30
C GLN A 78 -6.14 -2.94 -30.04
N LYS A 79 -6.58 -2.14 -31.02
CA LYS A 79 -7.82 -1.36 -30.96
C LYS A 79 -9.05 -2.26 -30.84
N ILE A 80 -9.18 -3.33 -31.61
CA ILE A 80 -10.32 -4.27 -31.51
C ILE A 80 -10.31 -4.98 -30.14
N SER A 81 -9.13 -5.33 -29.61
CA SER A 81 -8.98 -5.88 -28.25
C SER A 81 -9.28 -4.85 -27.14
N PHE A 82 -8.96 -3.58 -27.38
CA PHE A 82 -9.20 -2.47 -26.47
C PHE A 82 -10.66 -1.99 -26.52
N ASP A 83 -11.27 -1.94 -27.70
CA ASP A 83 -12.68 -1.62 -27.95
C ASP A 83 -13.58 -2.76 -27.43
N LYS A 84 -13.20 -4.04 -27.55
CA LYS A 84 -13.91 -5.15 -26.85
C LYS A 84 -13.81 -5.04 -25.33
N ASN A 85 -12.67 -4.57 -24.81
CA ASN A 85 -12.53 -4.30 -23.37
C ASN A 85 -13.34 -3.07 -22.96
N ILE A 86 -13.40 -2.01 -23.78
CA ILE A 86 -14.15 -0.78 -23.50
C ILE A 86 -15.65 -0.96 -23.68
N GLU A 87 -16.14 -1.70 -24.68
CA GLU A 87 -17.56 -2.07 -24.81
C GLU A 87 -17.99 -2.99 -23.67
N ASN A 88 -17.16 -3.95 -23.25
CA ASN A 88 -17.42 -4.70 -22.02
C ASN A 88 -17.41 -3.78 -20.78
N THR A 89 -16.53 -2.78 -20.74
CA THR A 89 -16.46 -1.80 -19.63
C THR A 89 -17.66 -0.85 -19.63
N LEU A 90 -18.17 -0.44 -20.79
CA LEU A 90 -19.34 0.44 -20.96
C LEU A 90 -20.66 -0.29 -20.71
N ALA A 91 -20.77 -1.57 -21.11
CA ALA A 91 -21.89 -2.44 -20.74
C ALA A 91 -21.89 -2.74 -19.22
N LEU A 92 -20.70 -2.90 -18.62
CA LEU A 92 -20.52 -2.96 -17.16
C LEU A 92 -20.91 -1.64 -16.49
N THR A 93 -20.59 -0.48 -17.08
CA THR A 93 -20.96 0.84 -16.51
C THR A 93 -22.48 1.01 -16.40
N LYS A 94 -23.24 0.38 -17.31
CA LYS A 94 -24.71 0.32 -17.26
C LYS A 94 -25.24 -0.64 -16.17
N TYR A 95 -24.47 -1.68 -15.85
CA TYR A 95 -24.75 -2.61 -14.74
C TYR A 95 -24.35 -2.06 -13.36
N PHE A 96 -23.50 -1.03 -13.32
CA PHE A 96 -22.98 -0.39 -12.10
C PHE A 96 -23.88 0.71 -11.52
N MET A 97 -24.98 1.07 -12.18
CA MET A 97 -25.83 2.17 -11.71
C MET A 97 -27.13 1.76 -11.02
N GLU A 98 -27.51 0.48 -10.97
CA GLU A 98 -28.78 0.08 -10.34
C GLU A 98 -28.61 -1.07 -9.31
N ASP A 99 -28.91 -0.72 -8.06
CA ASP A 99 -29.52 -1.49 -6.96
C ASP A 99 -28.76 -2.59 -6.20
N LYS A 100 -27.69 -3.21 -6.70
CA LYS A 100 -27.15 -4.38 -5.96
C LYS A 100 -26.25 -4.04 -4.76
N LEU A 101 -25.50 -2.94 -4.82
CA LEU A 101 -24.55 -2.56 -3.75
C LEU A 101 -25.22 -1.88 -2.54
N ILE A 102 -26.40 -1.28 -2.74
CA ILE A 102 -27.17 -0.62 -1.67
C ILE A 102 -27.79 -1.67 -0.74
N SER A 103 -28.27 -2.80 -1.30
CA SER A 103 -28.83 -3.94 -0.54
C SER A 103 -27.84 -4.58 0.45
N ASP A 104 -26.57 -4.69 0.07
CA ASP A 104 -25.56 -5.37 0.90
C ASP A 104 -24.99 -4.45 2.00
N ALA A 105 -25.03 -3.13 1.79
CA ALA A 105 -24.66 -2.13 2.78
C ALA A 105 -25.69 -2.01 3.93
N GLU A 106 -26.98 -2.22 3.64
CA GLU A 106 -28.03 -2.20 4.68
C GLU A 106 -28.02 -3.46 5.58
N LYS A 107 -27.58 -4.60 5.03
CA LYS A 107 -27.56 -5.89 5.75
C LYS A 107 -26.30 -6.09 6.61
N ASN A 108 -25.17 -5.49 6.26
CA ASN A 108 -23.91 -5.65 6.99
C ASN A 108 -23.74 -4.56 8.06
N LYS A 109 -24.49 -4.68 9.15
CA LYS A 109 -24.31 -3.84 10.36
C LYS A 109 -23.03 -4.21 11.11
N PHE A 110 -21.85 -3.88 10.57
CA PHE A 110 -20.66 -3.75 11.42
C PHE A 110 -20.69 -2.37 12.05
N ARG A 111 -21.06 -2.31 13.34
CA ARG A 111 -21.01 -1.07 14.13
C ARG A 111 -19.54 -0.72 14.37
N GLY A 112 -18.97 0.06 13.46
CA GLY A 112 -17.67 0.70 13.65
C GLY A 112 -17.70 1.53 14.93
N ARG A 113 -17.04 1.03 15.98
CA ARG A 113 -16.47 1.93 16.97
C ARG A 113 -15.11 2.29 16.41
N TYR A 114 -14.94 3.55 16.00
CA TYR A 114 -13.61 4.13 16.09
C TYR A 114 -13.22 3.99 17.57
N PRO A 115 -12.21 3.17 17.91
CA PRO A 115 -11.72 3.19 19.27
C PRO A 115 -11.21 4.62 19.51
N ASP A 116 -11.56 5.17 20.68
CA ASP A 116 -11.12 6.51 21.05
C ASP A 116 -9.59 6.57 20.92
N PHE A 117 -9.12 7.36 19.95
CA PHE A 117 -7.70 7.68 19.82
C PHE A 117 -7.18 8.16 21.17
N ASP A 118 -6.14 7.50 21.69
CA ASP A 118 -5.60 7.70 23.04
C ASP A 118 -5.48 9.21 23.31
N THR A 119 -6.21 9.67 24.32
CA THR A 119 -6.29 11.09 24.68
C THR A 119 -4.91 11.69 24.93
N LYS A 120 -3.96 10.88 25.40
CA LYS A 120 -2.57 11.29 25.61
C LYS A 120 -1.88 11.69 24.31
N ILE A 121 -2.13 10.97 23.21
CA ILE A 121 -1.53 11.28 21.90
C ILE A 121 -2.17 12.55 21.35
N LYS A 122 -3.50 12.66 21.40
CA LYS A 122 -4.25 13.90 21.12
C LYS A 122 -3.64 15.11 21.84
N ASP A 123 -3.39 14.96 23.14
CA ASP A 123 -2.82 16.00 23.98
C ASP A 123 -1.38 16.38 23.61
N ALA A 124 -0.59 15.43 23.11
CA ALA A 124 0.78 15.70 22.68
C ALA A 124 0.84 16.52 21.38
N VAL A 125 -0.11 16.30 20.47
CA VAL A 125 -0.13 16.97 19.15
C VAL A 125 -1.05 18.19 19.08
N LYS A 126 -1.91 18.44 20.08
CA LYS A 126 -2.94 19.51 20.04
C LYS A 126 -2.41 20.92 19.83
N ASN A 127 -1.16 21.18 20.22
CA ASN A 127 -0.52 22.50 20.13
C ASN A 127 0.31 22.68 18.85
N PHE A 128 0.19 21.76 17.88
CA PHE A 128 0.87 21.90 16.59
C PHE A 128 -0.11 22.52 15.59
N ASP A 129 0.11 23.79 15.22
CA ASP A 129 -0.68 24.48 14.18
C ASP A 129 -0.48 23.84 12.79
N GLU A 130 0.76 23.46 12.50
CA GLU A 130 1.17 22.63 11.36
C GLU A 130 2.35 21.75 11.79
N PHE A 131 2.45 20.55 11.22
CA PHE A 131 3.61 19.68 11.42
C PHE A 131 3.94 18.82 10.20
N TYR A 132 5.15 18.30 10.18
CA TYR A 132 5.54 17.24 9.26
C TYR A 132 5.18 15.89 9.87
N PHE A 133 4.51 15.04 9.09
CA PHE A 133 4.26 13.65 9.45
C PHE A 133 5.23 12.75 8.70
N TYR A 134 6.01 11.98 9.45
CA TYR A 134 6.93 11.01 8.88
C TYR A 134 6.51 9.58 9.23
N PRO A 135 5.74 8.89 8.37
CA PRO A 135 5.31 7.53 8.64
C PRO A 135 6.49 6.55 8.68
N ASN A 136 6.42 5.56 9.56
CA ASN A 136 7.43 4.52 9.62
C ASN A 136 7.40 3.67 8.34
N VAL A 137 8.57 3.42 7.77
CA VAL A 137 8.73 2.59 6.56
C VAL A 137 8.78 1.13 6.96
N GLY A 138 8.14 0.26 6.18
CA GLY A 138 8.30 -1.16 6.41
C GLY A 138 7.30 -2.05 5.71
N ASN A 139 7.08 -3.20 6.34
CA ASN A 139 6.30 -4.30 5.81
C ASN A 139 4.79 -3.99 5.86
N MET A 140 3.93 -4.92 5.46
CA MET A 140 2.47 -4.67 5.48
C MET A 140 1.93 -4.33 6.87
N GLY A 141 2.55 -4.81 7.95
CA GLY A 141 2.19 -4.44 9.32
C GLY A 141 2.51 -2.98 9.64
N ASP A 142 3.63 -2.45 9.16
CA ASP A 142 3.93 -1.02 9.26
C ASP A 142 2.96 -0.18 8.40
N GLY A 143 2.52 -0.73 7.26
CA GLY A 143 1.43 -0.16 6.47
C GLY A 143 0.08 -0.09 7.22
N ILE A 144 -0.21 -1.06 8.07
CA ILE A 144 -1.41 -1.04 8.93
C ILE A 144 -1.33 0.06 9.99
N ILE A 145 -0.16 0.25 10.61
CA ILE A 145 0.09 1.37 11.52
C ILE A 145 -0.16 2.69 10.78
N ALA A 146 0.47 2.86 9.62
CA ALA A 146 0.34 4.06 8.81
C ALA A 146 -1.12 4.32 8.38
N GLU A 147 -1.88 3.28 8.02
CA GLU A 147 -3.31 3.44 7.69
C GLU A 147 -4.09 3.97 8.90
N ALA A 148 -3.88 3.42 10.09
CA ALA A 148 -4.53 3.89 11.31
C ALA A 148 -4.13 5.34 11.62
N GLU A 149 -2.85 5.67 11.51
CA GLU A 149 -2.32 7.03 11.67
C GLU A 149 -2.98 8.00 10.69
N PHE A 150 -3.05 7.67 9.40
CA PHE A 150 -3.74 8.50 8.41
C PHE A 150 -5.22 8.67 8.72
N GLN A 151 -5.92 7.62 9.13
CA GLN A 151 -7.34 7.72 9.51
C GLN A 151 -7.53 8.70 10.67
N ILE A 152 -6.72 8.61 11.71
CA ILE A 152 -6.79 9.54 12.85
C ILE A 152 -6.46 10.96 12.41
N LEU A 153 -5.34 11.14 11.71
CA LEU A 153 -4.87 12.45 11.28
C LEU A 153 -5.92 13.14 10.41
N ASN A 154 -6.60 12.35 9.57
CA ASN A 154 -7.64 12.82 8.67
C ASN A 154 -8.94 13.14 9.37
N ASN A 155 -9.41 12.25 10.24
CA ASN A 155 -10.66 12.42 10.99
C ASN A 155 -10.58 13.59 11.96
N CYS A 156 -9.43 13.80 12.59
CA CYS A 156 -9.19 14.92 13.50
C CYS A 156 -8.87 16.23 12.75
N LYS A 157 -8.81 16.20 11.41
CA LYS A 157 -8.53 17.37 10.55
C LYS A 157 -7.22 18.09 10.88
N TYR A 158 -6.19 17.36 11.30
CA TYR A 158 -4.87 17.95 11.51
C TYR A 158 -4.32 18.51 10.20
N ASN A 159 -3.59 19.63 10.31
CA ASN A 159 -2.84 20.23 9.22
C ASN A 159 -1.42 19.67 9.23
N TYR A 160 -1.12 18.76 8.29
CA TYR A 160 0.19 18.12 8.23
C TYR A 160 0.69 17.97 6.80
N LYS A 161 2.01 17.95 6.66
CA LYS A 161 2.73 17.66 5.41
C LYS A 161 3.46 16.34 5.55
N ILE A 162 3.34 15.46 4.56
CA ILE A 162 4.06 14.18 4.58
C ILE A 162 5.53 14.42 4.24
N VAL A 163 6.44 13.86 5.04
CA VAL A 163 7.87 13.88 4.75
C VAL A 163 8.14 13.03 3.50
N ASP A 164 8.86 13.61 2.54
CA ASP A 164 9.27 12.88 1.35
C ASP A 164 10.40 11.90 1.69
N ASN A 165 10.12 10.61 1.49
CA ASN A 165 11.07 9.56 1.76
C ASN A 165 12.23 9.49 0.74
N TYR A 166 12.12 10.20 -0.38
CA TYR A 166 13.07 10.17 -1.49
C TYR A 166 13.92 11.43 -1.60
N SER A 167 13.52 12.52 -0.94
CA SER A 167 14.34 13.71 -0.88
C SER A 167 15.50 13.53 0.11
N ASN A 168 16.68 14.01 -0.25
CA ASN A 168 17.80 14.19 0.69
C ASN A 168 17.56 15.37 1.66
N LYS A 169 16.46 16.10 1.48
CA LYS A 169 16.05 17.24 2.30
C LYS A 169 14.71 16.90 2.94
N VAL A 170 14.76 16.51 4.21
CA VAL A 170 13.60 15.96 4.93
C VAL A 170 12.54 17.05 5.16
N CYS A 171 12.98 18.22 5.60
CA CYS A 171 12.10 19.34 5.94
C CYS A 171 12.67 20.68 5.43
N SER A 172 11.88 21.74 5.58
CA SER A 172 12.21 23.10 5.13
C SER A 172 13.50 23.64 5.77
N LEU A 173 14.00 24.78 5.28
CA LEU A 173 15.13 25.50 5.92
C LEU A 173 14.73 26.20 7.23
N GLU A 174 13.43 26.22 7.56
CA GLU A 174 12.86 26.88 8.75
C GLU A 174 12.62 25.88 9.88
N GLU A 175 12.37 26.38 11.10
CA GLU A 175 11.97 25.57 12.25
C GLU A 175 10.69 24.76 11.95
N TYR A 176 10.63 23.52 12.42
CA TYR A 176 9.47 22.66 12.19
C TYR A 176 9.13 21.75 13.37
N ASN A 177 7.85 21.36 13.45
CA ASN A 177 7.38 20.30 14.33
C ASN A 177 7.28 18.99 13.54
N LEU A 178 7.59 17.87 14.19
CA LEU A 178 7.53 16.54 13.60
C LEU A 178 6.59 15.63 14.40
N VAL A 179 5.81 14.83 13.69
CA VAL A 179 5.17 13.63 14.21
C VAL A 179 5.76 12.44 13.46
N TYR A 180 6.52 11.60 14.16
CA TYR A 180 7.11 10.39 13.60
C TYR A 180 6.18 9.19 13.86
N GLY A 181 5.94 8.39 12.83
CA GLY A 181 5.06 7.22 12.86
C GLY A 181 5.53 6.14 13.83
N GLY A 182 4.57 5.44 14.42
CA GLY A 182 4.81 4.34 15.35
C GLY A 182 5.35 3.11 14.65
N GLY A 183 5.77 2.11 15.42
CA GLY A 183 6.29 0.87 14.85
C GLY A 183 7.39 0.20 15.66
N GLY A 184 8.11 -0.70 15.00
CA GLY A 184 9.19 -1.48 15.61
C GLY A 184 10.57 -1.20 15.02
N LEU A 185 10.79 0.00 14.48
CA LEU A 185 12.04 0.33 13.80
C LEU A 185 13.24 0.41 14.75
N PHE A 186 13.06 0.93 15.97
CA PHE A 186 14.15 1.19 16.92
C PHE A 186 14.61 -0.06 17.65
N VAL A 187 15.14 -1.01 16.90
CA VAL A 187 15.83 -2.20 17.42
C VAL A 187 17.11 -2.46 16.64
N LYS A 188 18.12 -3.05 17.28
CA LYS A 188 19.46 -3.29 16.68
C LYS A 188 19.50 -3.97 15.30
N TYR A 189 18.41 -4.61 14.90
CA TYR A 189 18.33 -5.37 13.64
C TYR A 189 18.03 -4.49 12.41
N TRP A 190 17.59 -3.25 12.61
CA TRP A 190 17.12 -2.38 11.52
C TRP A 190 17.99 -1.14 11.37
N ASN A 191 18.06 -0.63 10.15
CA ASN A 191 18.75 0.62 9.86
C ASN A 191 17.77 1.79 10.02
N TYR A 192 18.02 2.63 11.02
CA TYR A 192 17.25 3.84 11.31
C TYR A 192 18.07 5.13 11.19
N GLN A 193 19.22 5.10 10.51
CA GLN A 193 20.13 6.25 10.41
C GLN A 193 19.44 7.50 9.87
N LYS A 194 18.61 7.35 8.84
CA LYS A 194 17.85 8.47 8.26
C LYS A 194 16.94 9.15 9.30
N VAL A 195 16.37 8.37 10.23
CA VAL A 195 15.52 8.90 11.31
C VAL A 195 16.37 9.64 12.34
N LEU A 196 17.56 9.12 12.68
CA LEU A 196 18.49 9.82 13.58
C LEU A 196 18.94 11.16 13.01
N ASP A 197 19.20 11.22 11.70
CA ASP A 197 19.61 12.48 11.05
C ASP A 197 18.54 13.56 11.20
N ILE A 198 17.26 13.17 11.16
CA ILE A 198 16.12 14.06 11.40
C ILE A 198 16.02 14.45 12.87
N PHE A 199 16.17 13.49 13.79
CA PHE A 199 16.10 13.76 15.22
C PHE A 199 17.23 14.68 15.71
N LYS A 200 18.38 14.65 15.04
CA LYS A 200 19.53 15.52 15.30
C LYS A 200 19.45 16.88 14.60
N ASP A 201 18.43 17.12 13.77
CA ASP A 201 18.25 18.39 13.10
C ASP A 201 18.06 19.52 14.12
N LYS A 202 18.80 20.61 13.94
CA LYS A 202 18.74 21.80 14.79
C LYS A 202 17.46 22.60 14.57
N ASN A 203 16.84 22.46 13.40
CA ASN A 203 15.58 23.12 13.07
C ASN A 203 14.36 22.34 13.61
N LEU A 204 14.55 21.13 14.12
CA LEU A 204 13.47 20.38 14.77
C LEU A 204 13.15 21.03 16.12
N LYS A 205 11.94 21.58 16.24
CA LYS A 205 11.50 22.32 17.44
C LYS A 205 10.82 21.43 18.47
N LYS A 206 9.88 20.61 18.02
CA LYS A 206 9.19 19.60 18.83
C LYS A 206 8.98 18.34 18.01
N CYS A 207 9.11 17.20 18.66
CA CYS A 207 8.89 15.90 18.04
C CYS A 207 7.97 15.05 18.90
N VAL A 208 6.92 14.50 18.27
CA VAL A 208 6.11 13.44 18.85
C VAL A 208 6.45 12.14 18.14
N VAL A 209 7.03 11.19 18.86
CA VAL A 209 7.25 9.83 18.38
C VAL A 209 6.04 8.99 18.79
N LEU A 210 5.24 8.58 17.81
CA LEU A 210 4.05 7.77 18.02
C LEU A 210 4.42 6.37 18.57
N PRO A 211 3.45 5.64 19.18
CA PRO A 211 3.69 4.39 19.90
C PRO A 211 4.65 3.43 19.20
N SER A 212 5.84 3.28 19.80
CA SER A 212 6.96 2.53 19.22
C SER A 212 7.56 1.52 20.20
N SER A 213 8.20 0.49 19.65
CA SER A 213 9.05 -0.44 20.42
C SER A 213 10.52 -0.02 20.35
N PHE A 214 11.24 -0.16 21.46
CA PHE A 214 12.65 0.18 21.64
C PHE A 214 13.40 -1.00 22.27
N TYR A 215 14.49 -1.44 21.64
CA TYR A 215 15.32 -2.54 22.15
C TYR A 215 16.76 -2.44 21.66
N GLU A 216 17.71 -2.27 22.58
CA GLU A 216 19.15 -2.14 22.27
C GLU A 216 19.44 -1.08 21.20
N CYS A 217 18.93 0.14 21.40
CA CYS A 217 19.06 1.29 20.51
C CYS A 217 19.46 2.56 21.31
N ASP A 218 20.52 2.44 22.11
CA ASP A 218 20.99 3.51 23.02
C ASP A 218 21.30 4.82 22.24
N ASP A 219 21.74 4.73 20.98
CA ASP A 219 22.00 5.86 20.09
C ASP A 219 20.73 6.67 19.73
N VAL A 220 19.57 6.02 19.61
CA VAL A 220 18.27 6.69 19.45
C VAL A 220 17.95 7.49 20.72
N LEU A 221 18.15 6.87 21.89
CA LEU A 221 17.89 7.49 23.19
C LEU A 221 18.82 8.68 23.46
N GLU A 222 20.06 8.64 22.97
CA GLU A 222 20.99 9.78 23.06
C GLU A 222 20.49 11.02 22.32
N CYS A 223 19.76 10.83 21.22
CA CYS A 223 19.18 11.92 20.44
C CYS A 223 17.97 12.58 21.12
N PHE A 224 17.32 11.88 22.05
CA PHE A 224 16.14 12.40 22.72
C PHE A 224 16.51 13.42 23.81
N ASP A 225 15.88 14.57 23.72
CA ASP A 225 16.01 15.72 24.63
C ASP A 225 14.61 16.30 24.95
N GLU A 226 14.56 17.48 25.55
CA GLU A 226 13.32 18.13 26.02
C GLU A 226 12.33 18.44 24.88
N ARG A 227 12.78 18.39 23.61
CA ARG A 227 11.92 18.58 22.44
C ARG A 227 11.03 17.38 22.16
N PHE A 228 11.34 16.21 22.73
CA PHE A 228 10.70 14.94 22.40
C PHE A 228 9.63 14.52 23.40
N THR A 229 8.46 14.17 22.87
CA THR A 229 7.47 13.33 23.56
C THR A 229 7.39 11.99 22.85
N VAL A 230 7.76 10.92 23.55
CA VAL A 230 7.92 9.58 22.98
C VAL A 230 6.92 8.63 23.59
N PHE A 231 6.12 8.01 22.73
CA PHE A 231 5.15 6.99 23.13
C PHE A 231 5.76 5.59 22.98
N CYS A 232 5.72 4.82 24.07
CA CYS A 232 6.15 3.43 24.11
C CYS A 232 4.90 2.55 24.07
N ARG A 233 4.84 1.61 23.12
CA ARG A 233 3.63 0.79 22.91
C ARG A 233 3.49 -0.41 23.84
N GLU A 234 4.47 -0.64 24.71
CA GLU A 234 4.49 -1.69 25.72
C GLU A 234 5.46 -1.34 26.86
N ALA A 235 5.37 -2.08 27.97
CA ALA A 235 6.04 -1.77 29.23
C ALA A 235 7.57 -1.98 29.21
N TYR A 236 8.07 -2.99 28.49
CA TYR A 236 9.50 -3.23 28.31
C TYR A 236 10.18 -2.05 27.61
N SER A 237 9.59 -1.54 26.52
CA SER A 237 10.08 -0.33 25.85
C SER A 237 10.04 0.89 26.77
N TYR A 238 8.93 1.09 27.49
CA TYR A 238 8.78 2.22 28.41
C TYR A 238 9.87 2.19 29.49
N ASN A 239 10.04 1.04 30.15
CA ASN A 239 11.02 0.83 31.21
C ASN A 239 12.46 1.00 30.69
N TYR A 240 12.76 0.46 29.50
CA TYR A 240 14.06 0.64 28.85
C TYR A 240 14.36 2.13 28.60
N CYS A 241 13.43 2.85 27.98
CA CYS A 241 13.61 4.27 27.67
C CYS A 241 13.83 5.14 28.92
N ILE A 242 12.97 5.02 29.94
CA ILE A 242 13.09 5.83 31.16
C ILE A 242 14.33 5.48 31.99
N SER A 243 14.87 4.26 31.87
CA SER A 243 16.09 3.86 32.58
C SER A 243 17.34 4.53 31.99
N LYS A 244 17.29 4.90 30.69
CA LYS A 244 18.43 5.41 29.92
C LYS A 244 18.38 6.91 29.66
N ASN A 245 17.19 7.51 29.59
CA ASN A 245 17.01 8.92 29.27
C ASN A 245 16.01 9.58 30.24
N LYS A 246 16.42 10.70 30.85
CA LYS A 246 15.59 11.52 31.77
C LYS A 246 15.23 12.90 31.20
N ARG A 247 15.72 13.25 30.01
CA ARG A 247 15.54 14.56 29.36
C ARG A 247 14.22 14.61 28.59
N ALA A 248 13.94 13.58 27.80
CA ALA A 248 12.72 13.49 27.02
C ALA A 248 11.53 13.00 27.85
N LYS A 249 10.32 13.31 27.36
CA LYS A 249 9.08 12.84 27.99
C LYS A 249 8.68 11.48 27.40
N PHE A 250 8.69 10.43 28.21
CA PHE A 250 8.23 9.10 27.82
C PHE A 250 6.83 8.80 28.38
N ILE A 251 5.96 8.20 27.57
CA ILE A 251 4.58 7.88 27.92
C ILE A 251 4.24 6.50 27.38
N GLN A 252 3.56 5.66 28.15
CA GLN A 252 3.01 4.40 27.64
C GLN A 252 1.62 4.62 27.00
N ALA A 253 1.42 4.05 25.81
CA ALA A 253 0.18 4.14 25.03
C ALA A 253 -0.03 2.87 24.21
N ASP A 254 -1.24 2.64 23.70
CA ASP A 254 -1.52 1.49 22.82
C ASP A 254 -0.84 1.65 21.46
N ASP A 255 -0.59 0.54 20.76
CA ASP A 255 -0.15 0.58 19.36
C ASP A 255 -1.18 1.33 18.49
N MET A 256 -0.70 2.15 17.56
CA MET A 256 -1.56 2.92 16.66
C MET A 256 -2.55 2.06 15.88
N ALA A 257 -2.20 0.81 15.55
CA ALA A 257 -3.04 -0.13 14.82
C ALA A 257 -4.33 -0.51 15.57
N PHE A 258 -4.41 -0.31 16.90
CA PHE A 258 -5.68 -0.51 17.62
C PHE A 258 -6.75 0.46 17.14
N SER A 259 -6.37 1.68 16.74
CA SER A 259 -7.29 2.72 16.23
C SER A 259 -7.75 2.48 14.79
N LEU A 260 -7.31 1.39 14.15
CA LEU A 260 -7.66 1.07 12.78
C LEU A 260 -9.18 0.85 12.64
N ASN A 261 -9.81 1.68 11.82
CA ASN A 261 -11.15 1.39 11.35
C ASN A 261 -11.09 0.28 10.29
N LEU A 262 -11.55 -0.91 10.69
CA LEU A 262 -11.67 -2.08 9.82
C LEU A 262 -12.75 -1.93 8.75
N ASP A 263 -13.70 -1.01 8.96
CA ASP A 263 -14.66 -0.65 7.93
C ASP A 263 -13.98 0.22 6.87
N LEU A 264 -13.20 -0.44 6.02
CA LEU A 264 -12.61 0.15 4.81
C LEU A 264 -13.68 0.52 3.77
N GLN A 265 -14.95 0.20 4.03
CA GLN A 265 -16.10 0.81 3.38
C GLN A 265 -16.41 2.14 4.08
N GLU A 266 -15.49 3.10 4.01
CA GLU A 266 -15.93 4.48 4.06
C GLU A 266 -17.07 4.58 3.03
N LYS A 267 -18.30 4.87 3.49
CA LYS A 267 -19.50 5.01 2.64
C LYS A 267 -19.09 5.67 1.33
N TYR A 268 -18.96 4.86 0.29
CA TYR A 268 -18.30 5.29 -0.93
C TYR A 268 -19.15 6.36 -1.56
N ASP A 269 -18.68 7.58 -1.51
CA ASP A 269 -19.34 8.67 -2.19
C ASP A 269 -18.93 8.61 -3.66
N VAL A 270 -19.73 7.89 -4.45
CA VAL A 270 -19.55 7.75 -5.90
C VAL A 270 -19.47 9.13 -6.58
N SER A 271 -20.08 10.16 -6.01
CA SER A 271 -19.95 11.54 -6.52
C SER A 271 -18.52 12.06 -6.37
N LYS A 272 -17.90 11.90 -5.19
CA LYS A 272 -16.50 12.30 -4.94
C LYS A 272 -15.50 11.55 -5.81
N ILE A 273 -15.75 10.29 -6.13
CA ILE A 273 -14.87 9.52 -7.03
C ILE A 273 -14.87 10.15 -8.42
N LYS A 274 -16.04 10.48 -8.98
CA LYS A 274 -16.15 11.14 -10.28
C LYS A 274 -15.43 12.48 -10.27
N ASP A 275 -15.60 13.25 -9.21
CA ASP A 275 -14.92 14.55 -9.05
C ASP A 275 -13.39 14.38 -8.94
N ASN A 276 -12.92 13.40 -8.18
CA ASN A 276 -11.49 13.12 -8.03
C ASN A 276 -10.87 12.61 -9.34
N MET A 277 -11.59 11.79 -10.11
CA MET A 277 -11.15 11.36 -11.44
C MET A 277 -11.01 12.53 -12.41
N GLN A 278 -11.91 13.52 -12.37
CA GLN A 278 -11.81 14.72 -13.22
C GLN A 278 -10.63 15.61 -12.84
N LYS A 279 -10.20 15.59 -11.57
CA LYS A 279 -9.03 16.34 -11.07
C LYS A 279 -7.70 15.66 -11.36
N LEU A 280 -7.69 14.37 -11.72
CA LEU A 280 -6.46 13.67 -12.04
C LEU A 280 -5.86 14.23 -13.33
N SER A 281 -4.58 14.64 -13.26
CA SER A 281 -3.84 14.94 -14.47
C SER A 281 -3.63 13.66 -15.30
N SER A 282 -3.41 13.80 -16.60
CA SER A 282 -3.08 12.67 -17.47
C SER A 282 -1.84 11.91 -17.00
N LYS A 283 -0.92 12.60 -16.30
CA LYS A 283 0.26 11.98 -15.70
C LYS A 283 -0.11 11.12 -14.47
N ASP A 284 -0.95 11.63 -13.58
CA ASP A 284 -1.38 10.90 -12.39
C ASP A 284 -2.20 9.66 -12.77
N PHE A 285 -3.13 9.80 -13.72
CA PHE A 285 -3.86 8.68 -14.28
C PHE A 285 -2.93 7.61 -14.88
N ALA A 286 -1.89 8.03 -15.60
CA ALA A 286 -0.88 7.10 -16.14
C ALA A 286 -0.09 6.36 -15.06
N VAL A 287 0.23 6.98 -13.92
CA VAL A 287 0.89 6.28 -12.81
C VAL A 287 -0.07 5.29 -12.15
N LEU A 288 -1.31 5.69 -11.89
CA LEU A 288 -2.32 4.82 -11.28
C LEU A 288 -2.56 3.57 -12.13
N THR A 289 -2.76 3.74 -13.45
CA THR A 289 -3.00 2.65 -14.41
C THR A 289 -1.79 1.78 -14.69
N ASN A 290 -0.60 2.37 -14.89
CA ASN A 290 0.57 1.63 -15.38
C ASN A 290 1.55 1.21 -14.29
N VAL A 291 1.44 1.78 -13.08
CA VAL A 291 2.37 1.49 -11.97
C VAL A 291 1.63 0.90 -10.78
N ILE A 292 0.63 1.60 -10.24
CA ILE A 292 -0.05 1.18 -8.99
C ILE A 292 -0.93 -0.04 -9.23
N TYR A 293 -1.81 0.01 -10.24
CA TYR A 293 -2.74 -1.08 -10.53
C TYR A 293 -2.03 -2.43 -10.82
N PRO A 294 -1.03 -2.51 -11.71
CA PRO A 294 -0.35 -3.77 -11.99
C PRO A 294 0.34 -4.34 -10.75
N LYS A 295 0.93 -3.47 -9.92
CA LYS A 295 1.54 -3.87 -8.64
C LYS A 295 0.50 -4.43 -7.69
N ILE A 296 -0.59 -3.71 -7.41
CA ILE A 296 -1.63 -4.22 -6.50
C ILE A 296 -2.28 -5.50 -7.02
N ARG A 297 -2.56 -5.58 -8.32
CA ARG A 297 -3.05 -6.82 -8.94
C ARG A 297 -2.08 -7.98 -8.72
N LYS A 298 -0.77 -7.75 -8.90
CA LYS A 298 0.25 -8.76 -8.66
C LYS A 298 0.34 -9.17 -7.19
N LEU A 299 0.22 -8.21 -6.26
CA LEU A 299 0.15 -8.48 -4.83
C LEU A 299 -1.02 -9.41 -4.49
N TYR A 300 -2.24 -9.11 -4.96
CA TYR A 300 -3.39 -10.00 -4.78
C TYR A 300 -3.16 -11.39 -5.38
N GLN A 301 -2.60 -11.47 -6.59
CA GLN A 301 -2.31 -12.76 -7.23
C GLN A 301 -1.31 -13.59 -6.43
N ASN A 302 -0.25 -12.95 -5.91
CA ASN A 302 0.74 -13.61 -5.07
C ASN A 302 0.08 -14.12 -3.77
N VAL A 303 -0.72 -13.28 -3.10
CA VAL A 303 -1.47 -13.67 -1.90
C VAL A 303 -2.42 -14.83 -2.19
N GLN A 304 -3.25 -14.73 -3.24
CA GLN A 304 -4.16 -15.79 -3.66
C GLN A 304 -3.44 -17.11 -3.92
N ALA A 305 -2.29 -17.07 -4.59
CA ALA A 305 -1.47 -18.25 -4.84
C ALA A 305 -0.94 -18.84 -3.53
N ALA A 306 -0.45 -18.01 -2.60
CA ALA A 306 0.05 -18.46 -1.32
C ALA A 306 -1.06 -19.07 -0.45
N LEU A 307 -2.25 -18.46 -0.40
CA LEU A 307 -3.40 -18.96 0.36
C LEU A 307 -3.87 -20.33 -0.14
N LYS A 308 -3.81 -20.59 -1.45
CA LYS A 308 -4.21 -21.89 -2.02
C LYS A 308 -3.34 -23.06 -1.53
N VAL A 309 -2.06 -22.80 -1.23
CA VAL A 309 -1.10 -23.84 -0.85
C VAL A 309 -0.91 -23.89 0.68
N ASN A 310 -1.07 -22.77 1.37
CA ASN A 310 -0.74 -22.64 2.79
C ASN A 310 -1.95 -22.50 3.72
N THR A 311 -3.17 -22.71 3.23
CA THR A 311 -4.34 -22.80 4.11
C THR A 311 -4.58 -24.25 4.52
N ILE A 312 -4.66 -24.50 5.82
CA ILE A 312 -5.14 -25.77 6.37
C ILE A 312 -6.65 -25.67 6.57
N ILE A 313 -7.37 -26.72 6.19
CA ILE A 313 -8.80 -26.86 6.44
C ILE A 313 -8.99 -28.16 7.21
N ASN A 314 -9.52 -28.08 8.43
CA ASN A 314 -9.78 -29.28 9.24
C ASN A 314 -11.11 -29.96 8.84
N SER A 315 -11.43 -31.09 9.49
CA SER A 315 -12.67 -31.85 9.25
C SER A 315 -13.95 -31.02 9.45
N ASP A 316 -13.92 -30.05 10.36
CA ASP A 316 -15.01 -29.12 10.67
C ASP A 316 -15.07 -27.91 9.70
N LYS A 317 -14.27 -27.94 8.62
CA LYS A 317 -14.15 -26.86 7.61
C LYS A 317 -13.62 -25.54 8.17
N VAL A 318 -12.94 -25.57 9.30
CA VAL A 318 -12.26 -24.40 9.89
C VAL A 318 -11.03 -24.09 9.03
N ARG A 319 -10.92 -22.84 8.56
CA ARG A 319 -9.77 -22.36 7.79
C ARG A 319 -8.71 -21.81 8.72
N ILE A 320 -7.54 -22.44 8.74
CA ILE A 320 -6.44 -22.14 9.66
C ILE A 320 -5.27 -21.55 8.87
N GLY A 321 -4.81 -20.38 9.31
CA GLY A 321 -3.67 -19.67 8.73
C GLY A 321 -2.46 -19.67 9.65
N TYR A 322 -1.38 -20.35 9.25
CA TYR A 322 -0.07 -20.20 9.87
C TYR A 322 0.66 -19.04 9.20
N LEU A 323 0.68 -17.90 9.88
CA LEU A 323 1.16 -16.64 9.33
C LEU A 323 2.43 -16.18 10.06
N LEU A 324 3.49 -16.99 9.99
CA LEU A 324 4.71 -16.80 10.77
C LEU A 324 5.77 -16.03 10.01
N ARG A 325 6.61 -15.31 10.75
CA ARG A 325 7.70 -14.50 10.22
C ARG A 325 8.87 -15.36 9.78
N THR A 326 9.64 -14.81 8.85
CA THR A 326 10.86 -15.42 8.31
C THR A 326 12.08 -14.49 8.40
N ASP A 327 12.00 -13.42 9.20
CA ASP A 327 13.09 -12.46 9.42
C ASP A 327 13.88 -12.72 10.71
N ALA A 328 14.86 -11.86 10.99
CA ALA A 328 15.79 -11.99 12.11
C ALA A 328 15.13 -11.96 13.51
N GLU A 329 13.87 -11.54 13.61
CA GLU A 329 13.10 -11.57 14.86
C GLU A 329 12.41 -12.93 15.12
N LYS A 330 12.54 -13.90 14.20
CA LYS A 330 12.01 -15.26 14.36
C LYS A 330 12.67 -15.96 15.56
N LYS A 331 11.85 -16.55 16.43
CA LYS A 331 12.30 -17.31 17.61
C LYS A 331 12.11 -18.82 17.46
N SER A 332 11.08 -19.26 16.73
CA SER A 332 10.72 -20.69 16.63
C SER A 332 11.59 -21.45 15.63
N ASP A 333 11.66 -22.77 15.77
CA ASP A 333 12.34 -23.65 14.80
C ASP A 333 11.55 -23.80 13.48
N LYS A 334 12.02 -24.70 12.59
CA LYS A 334 11.26 -25.13 11.41
C LYS A 334 9.88 -25.63 11.86
N VAL A 335 8.85 -25.23 11.11
CA VAL A 335 7.47 -25.64 11.35
C VAL A 335 7.14 -26.68 10.29
N ASP A 336 6.61 -27.83 10.70
CA ASP A 336 6.23 -28.93 9.80
C ASP A 336 4.92 -28.65 9.02
N PHE A 337 4.28 -27.52 9.31
CA PHE A 337 3.04 -27.06 8.68
C PHE A 337 3.31 -25.95 7.66
N PRO A 338 2.53 -25.86 6.57
CA PRO A 338 2.69 -24.82 5.55
C PRO A 338 2.39 -23.44 6.14
N SER A 339 3.40 -22.58 6.22
CA SER A 339 3.33 -21.24 6.79
C SER A 339 3.71 -20.17 5.78
N VAL A 340 3.07 -19.00 5.86
CA VAL A 340 3.34 -17.85 4.99
C VAL A 340 3.61 -16.58 5.78
N ASP A 341 4.72 -15.90 5.47
CA ASP A 341 5.01 -14.58 6.04
C ASP A 341 4.27 -13.48 5.28
N LEU A 342 2.98 -13.32 5.59
CA LEU A 342 2.10 -12.36 4.90
C LEU A 342 2.68 -10.94 4.90
N SER A 343 3.28 -10.52 6.01
CA SER A 343 3.84 -9.16 6.15
C SER A 343 4.87 -8.83 5.07
N LYS A 344 5.60 -9.81 4.54
CA LYS A 344 6.67 -9.61 3.55
C LYS A 344 6.19 -9.46 2.10
N PHE A 345 4.90 -9.66 1.81
CA PHE A 345 4.37 -9.59 0.44
C PHE A 345 4.48 -8.18 -0.16
N ALA A 346 4.50 -7.16 0.69
CA ALA A 346 4.69 -5.77 0.31
C ALA A 346 5.64 -5.08 1.29
N ASN A 347 6.49 -4.20 0.76
CA ASN A 347 7.23 -3.23 1.56
C ASN A 347 6.88 -1.82 1.07
N SER A 348 6.36 -0.97 1.95
CA SER A 348 5.85 0.35 1.63
C SER A 348 6.68 1.44 2.31
N PRO A 349 7.00 2.54 1.61
CA PRO A 349 7.45 3.78 2.24
C PRO A 349 6.42 4.42 3.16
N CYS A 350 5.16 3.95 3.10
CA CYS A 350 4.03 4.42 3.92
C CYS A 350 3.67 5.91 3.74
N THR A 351 4.22 6.59 2.73
CA THR A 351 4.00 8.02 2.46
C THR A 351 2.80 8.32 1.55
N ASP A 352 2.32 7.34 0.79
CA ASP A 352 1.13 7.47 -0.07
C ASP A 352 -0.07 6.77 0.61
N SER A 353 -0.99 7.56 1.17
CA SER A 353 -2.17 7.05 1.88
C SER A 353 -3.07 6.17 1.00
N GLY A 354 -3.14 6.43 -0.31
CA GLY A 354 -3.91 5.62 -1.24
C GLY A 354 -3.29 4.24 -1.44
N VAL A 355 -1.97 4.17 -1.58
CA VAL A 355 -1.26 2.88 -1.69
C VAL A 355 -1.25 2.14 -0.37
N VAL A 356 -1.07 2.83 0.75
CA VAL A 356 -1.21 2.25 2.10
C VAL A 356 -2.60 1.64 2.26
N GLY A 357 -3.67 2.37 1.95
CA GLY A 357 -5.04 1.85 2.03
C GLY A 357 -5.29 0.62 1.14
N LEU A 358 -4.70 0.57 -0.06
CA LEU A 358 -4.79 -0.60 -0.94
C LEU A 358 -4.06 -1.84 -0.38
N ILE A 359 -2.85 -1.65 0.15
CA ILE A 359 -2.06 -2.73 0.76
C ILE A 359 -2.74 -3.21 2.05
N SER A 360 -3.20 -2.30 2.89
CA SER A 360 -3.94 -2.59 4.12
C SER A 360 -5.22 -3.37 3.82
N ARG A 361 -5.93 -3.05 2.72
CA ARG A 361 -7.09 -3.84 2.29
C ARG A 361 -6.73 -5.27 1.94
N VAL A 362 -5.66 -5.50 1.17
CA VAL A 362 -5.18 -6.86 0.88
C VAL A 362 -4.88 -7.60 2.18
N PHE A 363 -4.17 -6.93 3.11
CA PHE A 363 -3.82 -7.49 4.41
C PHE A 363 -5.08 -7.93 5.18
N ILE A 364 -6.04 -7.03 5.38
CA ILE A 364 -7.27 -7.28 6.12
C ILE A 364 -8.14 -8.34 5.45
N GLU A 365 -8.36 -8.26 4.13
CA GLU A 365 -9.13 -9.26 3.37
C GLU A 365 -8.45 -10.66 3.45
N THR A 366 -7.11 -10.71 3.49
CA THR A 366 -6.37 -11.97 3.69
C THR A 366 -6.64 -12.57 5.06
N LEU A 367 -6.50 -11.78 6.12
CA LEU A 367 -6.76 -12.22 7.49
C LEU A 367 -8.23 -12.64 7.67
N ASN A 368 -9.15 -11.93 7.00
CA ASN A 368 -10.57 -12.26 7.08
C ASN A 368 -10.94 -13.60 6.41
N SER A 369 -10.06 -14.13 5.56
CA SER A 369 -10.23 -15.44 4.89
C SER A 369 -9.91 -16.66 5.76
N PHE A 370 -9.57 -16.42 7.03
CA PHE A 370 -9.34 -17.45 8.04
C PHE A 370 -10.35 -17.35 9.18
N ASP A 371 -10.52 -18.47 9.87
CA ASP A 371 -11.26 -18.60 11.13
C ASP A 371 -10.30 -18.53 12.34
N VAL A 372 -9.15 -19.22 12.21
CA VAL A 372 -8.09 -19.29 13.22
C VAL A 372 -6.77 -18.83 12.60
N ILE A 373 -6.03 -18.00 13.33
CA ILE A 373 -4.74 -17.48 12.91
C ILE A 373 -3.69 -17.76 13.97
N ILE A 374 -2.59 -18.39 13.56
CA ILE A 374 -1.42 -18.63 14.40
C ILE A 374 -0.27 -17.78 13.85
N THR A 375 0.32 -16.93 14.67
CA THR A 375 1.31 -15.95 14.20
C THR A 375 2.28 -15.50 15.29
N ASP A 376 3.50 -15.14 14.89
CA ASP A 376 4.49 -14.38 15.67
C ASP A 376 4.68 -12.94 15.12
N ARG A 377 3.78 -12.51 14.22
CA ARG A 377 3.67 -11.15 13.69
C ARG A 377 2.60 -10.40 14.48
N LEU A 378 3.04 -9.42 15.26
CA LEU A 378 2.18 -8.55 16.05
C LEU A 378 0.94 -8.04 15.29
N HIS A 379 1.14 -7.36 14.15
CA HIS A 379 0.03 -6.73 13.40
C HIS A 379 -0.90 -7.74 12.73
N ILE A 380 -0.41 -8.95 12.43
CA ILE A 380 -1.29 -10.04 11.98
C ILE A 380 -2.23 -10.40 13.13
N GLY A 381 -1.69 -10.65 14.33
CA GLY A 381 -2.50 -11.02 15.48
C GLY A 381 -3.44 -9.91 15.94
N LEU A 382 -2.97 -8.66 16.00
CA LEU A 382 -3.77 -7.49 16.38
C LEU A 382 -4.96 -7.30 15.44
N VAL A 383 -4.73 -7.19 14.13
CA VAL A 383 -5.82 -6.99 13.15
C VAL A 383 -6.78 -8.18 13.14
N SER A 384 -6.27 -9.40 13.28
CA SER A 384 -7.11 -10.61 13.37
C SER A 384 -7.99 -10.59 14.62
N SER A 385 -7.46 -10.09 15.74
CA SER A 385 -8.21 -9.93 16.99
C SER A 385 -9.33 -8.90 16.83
N LEU A 386 -9.04 -7.77 16.17
CA LEU A 386 -10.05 -6.75 15.83
C LEU A 386 -11.13 -7.29 14.88
N LEU A 387 -10.77 -8.19 13.95
CA LEU A 387 -11.70 -8.90 13.06
C LEU A 387 -12.53 -9.98 13.79
N GLY A 388 -12.30 -10.21 15.08
CA GLY A 388 -12.99 -11.23 15.87
C GLY A 388 -12.61 -12.66 15.49
N LYS A 389 -11.41 -12.87 14.94
CA LYS A 389 -10.87 -14.20 14.63
C LYS A 389 -10.31 -14.86 15.87
N GLU A 390 -10.22 -16.17 15.88
CA GLU A 390 -9.46 -16.87 16.91
C GLU A 390 -7.96 -16.69 16.63
N VAL A 391 -7.19 -16.22 17.61
CA VAL A 391 -5.78 -15.84 17.42
C VAL A 391 -4.88 -16.49 18.45
N TYR A 392 -3.82 -17.15 17.99
CA TYR A 392 -2.74 -17.69 18.82
C TYR A 392 -1.44 -16.95 18.49
N LEU A 393 -0.99 -16.14 19.44
CA LEU A 393 0.22 -15.32 19.38
C LEU A 393 1.41 -16.08 19.95
N LEU A 394 2.46 -16.19 19.14
CA LEU A 394 3.78 -16.63 19.56
C LEU A 394 4.65 -15.40 19.82
N ASP A 395 5.44 -15.47 20.89
CA ASP A 395 6.32 -14.36 21.23
C ASP A 395 7.58 -14.31 20.35
N ASN A 396 8.16 -13.12 20.21
CA ASN A 396 9.38 -12.91 19.44
C ASN A 396 10.64 -12.94 20.33
N SER A 397 11.80 -12.67 19.73
CA SER A 397 13.10 -12.75 20.41
C SER A 397 13.29 -11.78 21.59
N TYR A 398 12.50 -10.71 21.69
CA TYR A 398 12.67 -9.65 22.71
C TYR A 398 11.37 -9.27 23.42
N LYS A 399 10.39 -10.19 23.51
CA LYS A 399 9.14 -10.00 24.28
C LYS A 399 8.22 -8.87 23.82
N LYS A 400 8.31 -8.47 22.55
CA LYS A 400 7.43 -7.43 21.99
C LYS A 400 5.97 -7.88 21.96
N VAL A 401 5.73 -9.11 21.51
CA VAL A 401 4.36 -9.60 21.30
C VAL A 401 3.71 -9.83 22.65
N SER A 402 4.43 -10.46 23.60
CA SER A 402 3.97 -10.60 24.98
C SER A 402 3.73 -9.25 25.65
N GLY A 403 4.65 -8.30 25.55
CA GLY A 403 4.48 -6.98 26.15
C GLY A 403 3.24 -6.22 25.66
N ILE A 404 2.94 -6.30 24.36
CA ILE A 404 1.71 -5.68 23.82
C ILE A 404 0.47 -6.49 24.17
N TYR A 405 0.57 -7.82 24.19
CA TYR A 405 -0.53 -8.66 24.65
C TYR A 405 -0.93 -8.30 26.08
N GLU A 406 0.06 -8.23 26.97
CA GLU A 406 -0.09 -7.90 28.38
C GLU A 406 -0.70 -6.51 28.60
N TYR A 407 -0.27 -5.53 27.80
CA TYR A 407 -0.72 -4.16 27.96
C TYR A 407 -2.09 -3.88 27.31
N SER A 408 -2.33 -4.40 26.10
CA SER A 408 -3.45 -3.94 25.25
C SER A 408 -4.41 -5.05 24.82
N MET A 409 -4.05 -6.33 24.93
CA MET A 409 -4.84 -7.44 24.35
C MET A 409 -5.40 -8.46 25.35
N GLN A 410 -5.03 -8.40 26.65
CA GLN A 410 -5.51 -9.37 27.65
C GLN A 410 -7.04 -9.47 27.74
N SER A 411 -7.76 -8.39 27.39
CA SER A 411 -9.22 -8.34 27.40
C SER A 411 -9.89 -9.02 26.18
N TYR A 412 -9.11 -9.35 25.14
CA TYR A 412 -9.61 -10.01 23.94
C TYR A 412 -9.72 -11.51 24.17
N LYS A 413 -10.95 -11.99 24.40
CA LYS A 413 -11.24 -13.40 24.73
C LYS A 413 -10.81 -14.39 23.65
N ASN A 414 -10.74 -13.93 22.41
CA ASN A 414 -10.37 -14.68 21.20
C ASN A 414 -8.86 -14.60 20.89
N THR A 415 -8.06 -14.02 21.77
CA THR A 415 -6.63 -13.85 21.57
C THR A 415 -5.87 -14.53 22.71
N HIS A 416 -5.02 -15.47 22.34
CA HIS A 416 -4.25 -16.29 23.26
C HIS A 416 -2.77 -16.09 23.00
N ILE A 417 -1.97 -16.01 24.07
CA ILE A 417 -0.52 -16.11 23.97
C ILE A 417 -0.12 -17.57 24.24
N VAL A 418 0.73 -18.13 23.38
CA VAL A 418 1.23 -19.50 23.48
C VAL A 418 2.75 -19.52 23.48
N SER A 419 3.34 -20.46 24.21
CA SER A 419 4.80 -20.57 24.31
C SER A 419 5.42 -21.33 23.13
N SER A 420 4.64 -22.25 22.54
CA SER A 420 5.06 -23.06 21.40
C SER A 420 3.87 -23.48 20.54
N LEU A 421 4.15 -23.86 19.29
CA LEU A 421 3.13 -24.38 18.38
C LEU A 421 2.50 -25.70 18.86
N ASN A 422 3.19 -26.46 19.69
CA ASN A 422 2.71 -27.74 20.21
C ASN A 422 1.54 -27.57 21.19
N GLU A 423 1.36 -26.37 21.76
CA GLU A 423 0.22 -26.06 22.63
C GLU A 423 -1.08 -25.89 21.84
N VAL A 424 -0.99 -25.67 20.52
CA VAL A 424 -2.16 -25.48 19.65
C VAL A 424 -2.55 -26.82 19.04
N CYS A 425 -3.46 -27.55 19.69
CA CYS A 425 -4.01 -28.78 19.13
C CYS A 425 -5.05 -28.47 18.05
N ILE A 426 -4.66 -28.63 16.79
CA ILE A 426 -5.49 -28.31 15.60
C ILE A 426 -6.85 -29.02 15.64
N ASP A 427 -6.88 -30.29 16.04
CA ASP A 427 -8.10 -31.11 16.08
C ASP A 427 -9.07 -30.71 17.19
N ASN A 428 -8.60 -29.93 18.18
CA ASN A 428 -9.42 -29.39 19.25
C ASN A 428 -9.99 -28.00 18.93
N LEU A 429 -9.58 -27.38 17.81
CA LEU A 429 -10.11 -26.08 17.35
C LEU A 429 -11.49 -26.25 16.73
N LYS A 430 -12.51 -26.39 17.59
CA LYS A 430 -13.91 -26.56 17.20
C LYS A 430 -14.58 -25.19 17.03
N THR A 431 -15.09 -24.91 15.83
CA THR A 431 -16.07 -23.84 15.63
C THR A 431 -17.30 -24.42 14.95
N LYS A 432 -18.52 -24.06 15.42
CA LYS A 432 -19.76 -24.69 14.94
C LYS A 432 -20.05 -24.43 13.45
N LYS A 433 -19.49 -23.37 12.85
CA LYS A 433 -19.49 -23.02 11.41
C LYS A 433 -18.35 -22.03 11.11
N SER A 434 -17.64 -22.22 9.98
CA SER A 434 -16.66 -21.25 9.46
C SER A 434 -17.31 -19.87 9.22
N LYS A 435 -16.62 -18.81 9.63
CA LYS A 435 -16.93 -17.39 9.42
C LYS A 435 -15.93 -16.73 8.45
N ALA A 436 -15.07 -17.51 7.82
CA ALA A 436 -14.08 -17.01 6.89
C ALA A 436 -14.72 -16.41 5.63
N ASP A 437 -14.27 -15.21 5.26
CA ASP A 437 -14.62 -14.56 4.00
C ASP A 437 -13.59 -14.93 2.92
N VAL A 438 -13.98 -15.83 2.02
CA VAL A 438 -13.13 -16.31 0.93
C VAL A 438 -13.19 -15.41 -0.32
N SER A 439 -13.78 -14.23 -0.23
CA SER A 439 -13.89 -13.27 -1.35
C SER A 439 -12.52 -12.94 -1.96
N ILE A 440 -11.47 -12.78 -1.15
CA ILE A 440 -10.11 -12.53 -1.64
C ILE A 440 -9.56 -13.68 -2.50
N ILE A 441 -10.00 -14.92 -2.30
CA ILE A 441 -9.54 -16.10 -3.04
C ILE A 441 -10.33 -16.25 -4.34
N ASN A 442 -11.63 -15.94 -4.31
CA ASN A 442 -12.56 -16.23 -5.39
C ASN A 442 -12.75 -15.07 -6.37
N ASN A 443 -12.58 -13.83 -5.92
CA ASN A 443 -12.86 -12.66 -6.73
C ASN A 443 -11.59 -12.07 -7.36
N PRO A 444 -11.55 -11.89 -8.69
CA PRO A 444 -10.46 -11.18 -9.33
C PRO A 444 -10.48 -9.70 -8.93
N VAL A 445 -9.30 -9.12 -8.84
CA VAL A 445 -9.17 -7.69 -8.56
C VAL A 445 -9.55 -6.89 -9.79
N ASN A 446 -10.61 -6.08 -9.68
CA ASN A 446 -11.01 -5.13 -10.70
C ASN A 446 -10.28 -3.80 -10.50
N ILE A 447 -9.81 -3.21 -11.61
CA ILE A 447 -9.21 -1.88 -11.67
C ILE A 447 -10.10 -0.79 -11.07
N GLU A 448 -11.42 -0.87 -11.26
CA GLU A 448 -12.38 0.09 -10.72
C GLU A 448 -12.40 0.07 -9.18
N LYS A 449 -12.39 -1.13 -8.57
CA LYS A 449 -12.32 -1.29 -7.11
C LYS A 449 -11.03 -0.64 -6.58
N ILE A 450 -9.90 -0.87 -7.25
CA ILE A 450 -8.61 -0.26 -6.88
C ILE A 450 -8.69 1.27 -6.98
N PHE A 451 -9.23 1.80 -8.09
CA PHE A 451 -9.27 3.23 -8.32
C PHE A 451 -10.15 3.91 -7.28
N ASN A 452 -11.32 3.34 -7.01
CA ASN A 452 -12.24 3.85 -5.99
C ASN A 452 -11.58 3.93 -4.61
N ILE A 453 -10.88 2.86 -4.19
CA ILE A 453 -10.16 2.85 -2.92
C ILE A 453 -9.06 3.92 -2.93
N TYR A 454 -8.21 3.94 -3.95
CA TYR A 454 -7.10 4.89 -4.04
C TYR A 454 -7.60 6.34 -3.97
N LEU A 455 -8.60 6.67 -4.79
CA LEU A 455 -9.14 8.02 -4.90
C LEU A 455 -9.91 8.46 -3.67
N SER A 456 -10.51 7.53 -2.91
CA SER A 456 -11.16 7.86 -1.63
C SER A 456 -10.16 8.33 -0.57
N LYS A 457 -8.92 7.83 -0.63
CA LYS A 457 -7.86 8.09 0.35
C LYS A 457 -6.94 9.26 -0.03
N LEU A 458 -7.10 9.83 -1.23
CA LEU A 458 -6.39 11.04 -1.66
C LEU A 458 -6.97 12.27 -0.96
N LYS A 459 -6.45 12.57 0.23
CA LYS A 459 -6.66 13.85 0.87
C LYS A 459 -5.64 14.84 0.27
N TYR A 460 -6.09 15.64 -0.69
CA TYR A 460 -5.41 16.83 -1.21
C TYR A 460 -4.18 16.62 -2.14
N GLU A 461 -4.01 17.66 -2.95
CA GLU A 461 -3.18 17.79 -4.14
C GLU A 461 -1.67 17.68 -3.87
N LYS A 462 -1.04 16.59 -4.33
CA LYS A 462 0.18 16.67 -5.16
C LYS A 462 0.62 15.28 -5.61
N THR A 463 0.63 15.12 -6.93
CA THR A 463 1.41 14.20 -7.76
C THR A 463 1.74 12.82 -7.19
N ILE A 464 1.21 11.79 -7.86
CA ILE A 464 1.55 10.36 -7.73
C ILE A 464 3.00 10.08 -8.19
N LYS A 465 3.93 11.03 -8.04
CA LYS A 465 5.17 11.04 -8.80
C LYS A 465 6.16 9.98 -8.36
N ASP A 466 6.11 9.50 -7.12
CA ASP A 466 7.19 8.68 -6.54
C ASP A 466 6.70 7.50 -5.67
N THR A 467 5.61 6.83 -6.04
CA THR A 467 5.17 5.61 -5.32
C THR A 467 6.07 4.40 -5.65
N ILE A 468 7.23 4.30 -4.99
CA ILE A 468 8.16 3.16 -5.15
C ILE A 468 8.02 2.23 -3.94
N TRP A 469 7.19 1.20 -4.12
CA TRP A 469 7.07 0.06 -3.20
C TRP A 469 7.43 -1.25 -3.91
N SER A 470 7.88 -2.25 -3.15
CA SER A 470 8.28 -3.56 -3.68
C SER A 470 7.27 -4.64 -3.28
N ILE A 471 7.08 -5.59 -4.20
CA ILE A 471 6.26 -6.79 -4.01
C ILE A 471 7.19 -7.98 -4.05
N LYS A 472 7.02 -8.92 -3.11
CA LYS A 472 7.74 -10.19 -3.11
C LYS A 472 6.95 -11.30 -3.81
#